data_AF-A0A9Q8XJ85-F1
#
_entry.id   AF-A0A9Q8XJ85-F1
#
_cell.length_a   1.000
_cell.length_b   1.000
_cell.length_c   1.000
_cell.angle_alpha   90.00
_cell.angle_beta   90.00
_cell.angle_gamma   90.00
#
_symmetry.space_group_name_H-M   'P 1'
#
loop_
_entity.id
_entity.type
_entity.pdbx_description
1 polymer ?
#
loop_
_entity_poly.entity_id
_entity_poly.type
_entity_poly.pdbx_seq_one_letter_code
_entity_poly.pdbx_strand_id
1 'polypeptide(L)'
;MNVGIEDCELTYKASLLIFEELLRLSVDNFSVQFNSSIDRGCDRQQKRFKESISEFYLGVFTKEVCFFSYNTNCFRETSKHYKFNRDSIHIISRSMGRGLMCFKSDLEWGISEWQFYSGNKLIAGANVKDDYFYIYGVSQRFIDRLSTLKVPVIYQT
;
A
#
# COMPACT_ATOMS: atom_id res chain seq x y z
N MET A 1 1.63 -4.97 17.36
CA MET A 1 0.67 -6.02 16.96
C MET A 1 0.68 -6.14 15.45
N ASN A 2 0.28 -7.28 14.89
CA ASN A 2 0.14 -7.44 13.45
C ASN A 2 -1.34 -7.54 13.13
N VAL A 3 -1.81 -6.81 12.12
CA VAL A 3 -3.24 -6.74 11.78
C VAL A 3 -3.48 -6.80 10.28
N GLY A 4 -4.63 -7.34 9.90
CA GLY A 4 -5.21 -7.25 8.57
C GLY A 4 -6.51 -6.44 8.59
N ILE A 5 -6.81 -5.75 7.49
CA ILE A 5 -8.05 -5.00 7.26
C ILE A 5 -8.65 -5.50 5.94
N GLU A 6 -9.92 -5.91 5.92
CA GLU A 6 -10.60 -6.34 4.69
C GLU A 6 -10.65 -5.21 3.65
N ASP A 7 -10.55 -5.53 2.37
CA ASP A 7 -10.62 -4.57 1.26
C ASP A 7 -11.88 -3.69 1.34
N CYS A 8 -13.04 -4.31 1.60
CA CYS A 8 -14.32 -3.61 1.71
C CYS A 8 -14.35 -2.56 2.83
N GLU A 9 -13.50 -2.69 3.84
CA GLU A 9 -13.36 -1.80 4.99
C GLU A 9 -12.23 -0.78 4.81
N LEU A 10 -11.36 -0.96 3.81
CA LEU A 10 -10.19 -0.14 3.54
C LEU A 10 -10.54 1.16 2.81
N THR A 11 -11.31 2.00 3.49
CA THR A 11 -11.74 3.31 2.98
C THR A 11 -10.59 4.32 2.90
N TYR A 12 -10.88 5.48 2.28
CA TYR A 12 -9.96 6.60 2.18
C TYR A 12 -9.50 7.07 3.57
N LYS A 13 -10.43 7.17 4.53
CA LYS A 13 -10.11 7.58 5.90
C LYS A 13 -9.25 6.53 6.62
N ALA A 14 -9.56 5.24 6.45
CA ALA A 14 -8.73 4.17 6.98
C ALA A 14 -7.31 4.23 6.39
N SER A 15 -7.20 4.44 5.07
CA SER A 15 -5.92 4.58 4.37
C SER A 15 -5.08 5.76 4.88
N LEU A 16 -5.72 6.89 5.21
CA LEU A 16 -4.99 8.01 5.83
C LEU A 16 -4.47 7.68 7.23
N LEU A 17 -5.26 6.97 8.06
CA LEU A 17 -4.78 6.50 9.35
C LEU A 17 -3.59 5.55 9.21
N ILE A 18 -3.62 4.70 8.17
CA ILE A 18 -2.52 3.79 7.85
C ILE A 18 -1.27 4.61 7.55
N PHE A 19 -1.33 5.64 6.70
CA PHE A 19 -0.14 6.46 6.40
C PHE A 19 0.48 7.10 7.65
N GLU A 20 -0.34 7.61 8.57
CA GLU A 20 0.15 8.15 9.84
C GLU A 20 0.86 7.09 10.68
N GLU A 21 0.31 5.87 10.72
CA GLU A 21 0.92 4.75 11.45
C GLU A 21 2.20 4.26 10.76
N LEU A 22 2.26 4.24 9.43
CA LEU A 22 3.47 3.87 8.68
C LEU A 22 4.61 4.85 8.92
N LEU A 23 4.32 6.16 8.98
CA LEU A 23 5.33 7.15 9.38
C LEU A 23 5.84 6.89 10.80
N ARG A 24 4.97 6.53 11.75
CA ARG A 24 5.36 6.15 13.12
C ARG A 24 6.22 4.88 13.14
N LEU A 25 5.96 3.94 12.24
CA LEU A 25 6.71 2.70 12.07
C LEU A 25 8.04 2.86 11.32
N SER A 26 8.47 4.09 11.03
CA SER A 26 9.71 4.37 10.29
C SER A 26 9.75 3.72 8.91
N VAL A 27 8.58 3.62 8.26
CA VAL A 27 8.51 3.32 6.82
C VAL A 27 9.16 4.47 6.06
N ASP A 28 10.11 4.14 5.19
CA ASP A 28 10.91 5.11 4.45
C ASP A 28 10.73 5.01 2.93
N ASN A 29 10.12 3.92 2.45
CA ASN A 29 9.87 3.73 1.04
C ASN A 29 8.61 2.91 0.74
N PHE A 30 8.12 3.03 -0.49
CA PHE A 30 6.99 2.27 -1.00
C PHE A 30 7.24 1.80 -2.43
N SER A 31 6.48 0.79 -2.83
CA SER A 31 6.41 0.29 -4.20
C SER A 31 4.95 0.05 -4.60
N VAL A 32 4.73 -0.06 -5.90
CA VAL A 32 3.40 -0.20 -6.50
C VAL A 32 3.53 -0.96 -7.81
N GLN A 33 2.53 -1.75 -8.16
CA GLN A 33 2.45 -2.42 -9.46
C GLN A 33 1.75 -1.51 -10.47
N PHE A 34 2.34 -1.45 -11.68
CA PHE A 34 1.73 -0.80 -12.82
C PHE A 34 1.24 -1.86 -13.80
N ASN A 35 -0.07 -1.91 -14.04
CA ASN A 35 -0.65 -2.89 -14.96
C ASN A 35 -0.35 -2.50 -16.42
N SER A 36 0.46 -3.31 -17.11
CA SER A 36 0.88 -3.09 -18.50
C SER A 36 -0.18 -3.47 -19.54
N SER A 37 -1.29 -4.10 -19.16
CA SER A 37 -2.41 -4.34 -20.07
C SER A 37 -3.21 -3.04 -20.35
N ILE A 38 -3.14 -2.09 -19.42
CA ILE A 38 -3.72 -0.74 -19.49
C ILE A 38 -2.74 0.26 -20.17
N ASP A 39 -1.49 -0.16 -20.43
CA ASP A 39 -0.44 0.64 -21.10
C ASP A 39 -0.72 0.93 -22.58
N ARG A 40 -1.85 0.46 -23.15
CA ARG A 40 -2.31 0.86 -24.49
C ARG A 40 -2.87 2.28 -24.48
N GLY A 41 -2.02 3.27 -24.17
CA GLY A 41 -2.22 4.68 -24.49
C GLY A 41 -3.24 5.49 -23.68
N CYS A 42 -4.15 4.86 -22.91
CA CYS A 42 -5.41 5.53 -22.53
C CYS A 42 -5.57 6.04 -21.09
N ASP A 43 -4.78 5.61 -20.08
CA ASP A 43 -5.03 6.12 -18.72
C ASP A 43 -4.15 7.33 -18.34
N ARG A 44 -4.82 8.49 -18.23
CA ARG A 44 -4.22 9.77 -17.84
C ARG A 44 -3.80 9.79 -16.36
N GLN A 45 -4.47 9.06 -15.48
CA GLN A 45 -4.12 8.96 -14.06
C GLN A 45 -2.81 8.19 -13.85
N GLN A 46 -2.59 7.04 -14.51
CA GLN A 46 -1.34 6.28 -14.36
C GLN A 46 -0.11 7.10 -14.73
N LYS A 47 -0.16 7.77 -15.89
CA LYS A 47 0.93 8.62 -16.39
C LYS A 47 1.22 9.77 -15.43
N ARG A 48 0.16 10.48 -15.01
CA ARG A 48 0.28 11.58 -14.03
C ARG A 48 0.89 11.11 -12.72
N PHE A 49 0.48 9.94 -12.23
CA PHE A 49 1.03 9.38 -11.02
C PHE A 49 2.52 9.03 -11.19
N LYS A 50 2.89 8.33 -12.27
CA LYS A 50 4.29 8.02 -12.62
C LYS A 50 5.16 9.30 -12.70
N GLU A 51 4.66 10.36 -13.33
CA GLU A 51 5.33 11.66 -13.39
C GLU A 51 5.48 12.27 -11.99
N SER A 52 4.41 12.28 -11.19
CA SER A 52 4.41 12.89 -9.85
C SER A 52 5.34 12.18 -8.87
N ILE A 53 5.49 10.86 -8.95
CA ILE A 53 6.38 10.10 -8.04
C ILE A 53 7.83 10.06 -8.53
N SER A 54 8.12 10.54 -9.74
CA SER A 54 9.44 10.38 -10.36
C SER A 54 10.58 11.03 -9.56
N GLU A 55 10.31 12.17 -8.93
CA GLU A 55 11.27 12.87 -8.05
C GLU A 55 11.57 12.11 -6.75
N PHE A 56 10.71 11.16 -6.37
CA PHE A 56 10.88 10.33 -5.18
C PHE A 56 11.58 9.01 -5.49
N TYR A 57 11.99 8.75 -6.73
CA TYR A 57 12.57 7.47 -7.11
C TYR A 57 13.88 7.17 -6.36
N LEU A 58 13.94 5.98 -5.75
CA LEU A 58 15.09 5.52 -4.96
C LEU A 58 15.94 4.47 -5.68
N GLY A 59 15.42 3.86 -6.74
CA GLY A 59 16.09 2.76 -7.44
C GLY A 59 15.23 1.50 -7.55
N VAL A 60 15.87 0.41 -7.97
CA VAL A 60 15.29 -0.93 -8.01
C VAL A 60 15.92 -1.77 -6.90
N PHE A 61 15.10 -2.37 -6.04
CA PHE A 61 15.56 -3.16 -4.90
C PHE A 61 14.93 -4.55 -4.94
N THR A 62 15.68 -5.55 -4.46
CA THR A 62 15.12 -6.85 -4.10
C THR A 62 14.39 -6.70 -2.78
N LYS A 63 13.10 -7.00 -2.77
CA LYS A 63 12.23 -6.79 -1.61
C LYS A 63 11.50 -8.07 -1.24
N GLU A 64 11.01 -8.10 -0.02
CA GLU A 64 10.09 -9.11 0.46
C GLU A 64 8.67 -8.83 -0.05
N VAL A 65 8.04 -9.85 -0.61
CA VAL A 65 6.62 -9.85 -0.96
C VAL A 65 6.00 -11.08 -0.33
N CYS A 66 4.88 -10.93 0.36
CA CYS A 66 4.20 -12.02 1.02
C CYS A 66 2.80 -12.19 0.41
N PHE A 67 2.39 -13.45 0.18
CA PHE A 67 1.00 -13.80 -0.08
C PHE A 67 0.34 -14.10 1.25
N PHE A 68 -0.71 -13.38 1.57
CA PHE A 68 -1.29 -13.46 2.91
C PHE A 68 -2.52 -14.38 2.97
N SER A 69 -3.12 -14.70 1.82
CA SER A 69 -4.31 -15.56 1.70
C SER A 69 -4.13 -17.01 2.18
N TYR A 70 -2.90 -17.52 2.37
CA TYR A 70 -2.69 -18.95 2.64
C TYR A 70 -1.55 -19.30 3.61
N ASN A 71 -1.09 -18.39 4.48
CA ASN A 71 0.07 -18.64 5.37
C ASN A 71 1.34 -19.06 4.60
N THR A 72 1.47 -18.68 3.32
CA THR A 72 2.51 -19.20 2.42
C THR A 72 3.54 -18.14 2.03
N ASN A 73 4.77 -18.44 2.41
CA ASN A 73 6.07 -18.03 1.88
C ASN A 73 6.17 -16.61 1.31
N CYS A 74 6.77 -15.73 2.11
CA CYS A 74 7.38 -14.53 1.58
C CYS A 74 8.46 -14.90 0.56
N PHE A 75 8.36 -14.34 -0.64
CA PHE A 75 9.33 -14.50 -1.71
C PHE A 75 10.01 -13.16 -1.97
N ARG A 76 11.07 -13.22 -2.78
CA ARG A 76 11.84 -12.03 -3.15
C ARG A 76 11.65 -11.72 -4.61
N GLU A 77 11.34 -10.47 -4.92
CA GLU A 77 11.30 -9.95 -6.28
C GLU A 77 11.96 -8.57 -6.34
N THR A 78 12.29 -8.12 -7.55
CA THR A 78 12.80 -6.76 -7.77
C THR A 78 11.66 -5.83 -8.14
N SER A 79 11.56 -4.68 -7.47
CA SER A 79 10.58 -3.65 -7.83
C SER A 79 11.20 -2.25 -7.82
N LYS A 80 10.49 -1.27 -8.38
CA LYS A 80 10.86 0.14 -8.27
C LYS A 80 10.36 0.69 -6.93
N HIS A 81 11.24 1.38 -6.22
CA HIS A 81 10.89 1.99 -4.94
C HIS A 81 10.94 3.51 -5.03
N TYR A 82 10.08 4.12 -4.23
CA TYR A 82 9.93 5.56 -4.12
C TYR A 82 9.94 5.93 -2.65
N LYS A 83 10.48 7.10 -2.33
CA LYS A 83 10.56 7.62 -0.96
C LYS A 83 9.16 7.78 -0.39
N PHE A 84 8.92 7.20 0.78
CA PHE A 84 7.70 7.38 1.54
C PHE A 84 7.91 8.49 2.57
N ASN A 85 7.25 9.64 2.36
CA ASN A 85 7.30 10.79 3.25
C ASN A 85 5.99 11.58 3.16
N ARG A 86 5.89 12.69 3.87
CA ARG A 86 4.67 13.52 3.86
C ARG A 86 4.30 14.04 2.46
N ASP A 87 5.29 14.31 1.61
CA ASP A 87 5.06 14.82 0.25
C ASP A 87 4.51 13.71 -0.65
N SER A 88 5.13 12.52 -0.63
CA SER A 88 4.64 11.39 -1.42
C SER A 88 3.32 10.84 -0.91
N ILE A 89 3.01 10.91 0.39
CA ILE A 89 1.68 10.59 0.93
C ILE A 89 0.60 11.43 0.25
N HIS A 90 0.86 12.72 -0.02
CA HIS A 90 -0.11 13.55 -0.70
C HIS A 90 -0.39 13.04 -2.12
N ILE A 91 0.63 12.58 -2.83
CA ILE A 91 0.49 12.02 -4.17
C ILE A 91 -0.27 10.69 -4.12
N ILE A 92 0.12 9.78 -3.23
CA ILE A 92 -0.53 8.48 -3.03
C ILE A 92 -2.02 8.65 -2.72
N SER A 93 -2.37 9.54 -1.79
CA SER A 93 -3.76 9.79 -1.40
C SER A 93 -4.65 10.27 -2.56
N ARG A 94 -4.08 10.92 -3.58
CA ARG A 94 -4.81 11.33 -4.80
C ARG A 94 -4.98 10.19 -5.81
N SER A 95 -4.17 9.14 -5.70
CA SER A 95 -4.10 8.03 -6.65
C SER A 95 -4.59 6.70 -6.11
N MET A 96 -4.93 6.60 -4.82
CA MET A 96 -5.50 5.38 -4.22
C MET A 96 -7.00 5.20 -4.48
N GLY A 97 -7.69 6.15 -5.12
CA GLY A 97 -9.13 6.03 -5.38
C GLY A 97 -9.94 6.04 -4.08
N ARG A 98 -10.73 4.99 -3.82
CA ARG A 98 -11.50 4.85 -2.57
C ARG A 98 -10.65 4.40 -1.38
N GLY A 99 -9.43 3.94 -1.59
CA GLY A 99 -8.51 3.44 -0.56
C GLY A 99 -7.43 2.54 -1.16
N LEU A 100 -6.46 2.12 -0.35
CA LEU A 100 -5.24 1.42 -0.82
C LEU A 100 -5.47 0.10 -1.58
N MET A 101 -6.68 -0.45 -1.60
CA MET A 101 -7.02 -1.67 -2.36
C MET A 101 -8.12 -1.43 -3.41
N CYS A 102 -8.37 -0.17 -3.77
CA CYS A 102 -9.48 0.17 -4.65
C CYS A 102 -9.37 -0.51 -6.03
N PHE A 103 -10.26 -1.47 -6.29
CA PHE A 103 -10.36 -2.19 -7.57
C PHE A 103 -10.49 -1.28 -8.79
N LYS A 104 -11.12 -0.11 -8.63
CA LYS A 104 -11.19 0.91 -9.70
C LYS A 104 -9.81 1.48 -10.04
N SER A 105 -8.98 1.75 -9.03
CA SER A 105 -7.60 2.22 -9.24
C SER A 105 -6.77 1.15 -9.96
N ASP A 106 -6.98 -0.12 -9.64
CA ASP A 106 -6.32 -1.22 -10.31
C ASP A 106 -6.78 -1.38 -11.77
N LEU A 107 -8.08 -1.58 -11.99
CA LEU A 107 -8.62 -1.89 -13.31
C LEU A 107 -8.68 -0.73 -14.29
N GLU A 108 -8.94 0.48 -13.81
CA GLU A 108 -9.06 1.65 -14.68
C GLU A 108 -7.72 2.39 -14.74
N TRP A 109 -7.12 2.69 -13.60
CA TRP A 109 -5.90 3.50 -13.55
C TRP A 109 -4.61 2.68 -13.66
N GLY A 110 -4.67 1.36 -13.53
CA GLY A 110 -3.51 0.50 -13.57
C GLY A 110 -2.51 0.78 -12.44
N ILE A 111 -3.00 1.19 -11.26
CA ILE A 111 -2.18 1.44 -10.05
C ILE A 111 -2.69 0.53 -8.93
N SER A 112 -1.88 -0.45 -8.53
CA SER A 112 -2.27 -1.47 -7.56
C SER A 112 -1.08 -2.03 -6.77
N GLU A 113 -1.33 -3.00 -5.89
CA GLU A 113 -0.32 -3.63 -5.02
C GLU A 113 0.55 -2.63 -4.25
N TRP A 114 -0.09 -1.73 -3.51
CA TRP A 114 0.62 -0.79 -2.65
C TRP A 114 1.36 -1.55 -1.54
N GLN A 115 2.68 -1.37 -1.49
CA GLN A 115 3.55 -2.02 -0.52
C GLN A 115 4.51 -0.99 0.09
N PHE A 116 4.74 -1.11 1.39
CA PHE A 116 5.43 -0.13 2.22
C PHE A 116 6.51 -0.81 3.05
N TYR A 117 7.69 -0.21 3.08
CA TYR A 117 8.89 -0.84 3.61
C TYR A 117 9.65 0.09 4.58
N SER A 118 10.39 -0.54 5.49
CA SER A 118 11.45 0.10 6.25
C SER A 118 12.77 -0.56 5.84
N GLY A 119 13.59 0.16 5.08
CA GLY A 119 14.68 -0.46 4.32
C GLY A 119 14.15 -1.51 3.34
N ASN A 120 14.57 -2.77 3.50
CA ASN A 120 14.14 -3.88 2.64
C ASN A 120 13.03 -4.75 3.25
N LYS A 121 12.55 -4.41 4.45
CA LYS A 121 11.55 -5.20 5.18
C LYS A 121 10.14 -4.70 4.88
N LEU A 122 9.25 -5.60 4.48
CA LEU A 122 7.84 -5.27 4.28
C LEU A 122 7.18 -4.93 5.62
N ILE A 123 6.57 -3.76 5.71
CA ILE A 123 5.85 -3.28 6.90
C ILE A 123 4.35 -3.28 6.67
N ALA A 124 3.90 -2.95 5.47
CA ALA A 124 2.49 -3.02 5.12
C ALA A 124 2.26 -3.20 3.63
N GLY A 125 1.13 -3.78 3.27
CA GLY A 125 0.72 -3.90 1.89
C GLY A 125 -0.35 -4.96 1.70
N ALA A 126 -0.78 -5.08 0.45
CA ALA A 126 -1.63 -6.16 -0.03
C ALA A 126 -1.10 -6.63 -1.38
N ASN A 127 -1.29 -7.92 -1.69
CA ASN A 127 -1.33 -8.36 -3.07
C ASN A 127 -2.76 -8.18 -3.61
N VAL A 128 -2.94 -7.87 -4.90
CA VAL A 128 -4.28 -7.67 -5.52
C VAL A 128 -5.19 -8.90 -5.39
N LYS A 129 -4.62 -10.08 -5.17
CA LYS A 129 -5.39 -11.32 -4.95
C LYS A 129 -5.76 -11.59 -3.50
N ASP A 130 -5.26 -10.79 -2.56
CA ASP A 130 -5.60 -10.93 -1.15
C ASP A 130 -6.79 -10.02 -0.83
N ASP A 131 -7.76 -10.54 -0.06
CA ASP A 131 -8.92 -9.76 0.38
C ASP A 131 -8.59 -8.79 1.54
N TYR A 132 -7.31 -8.65 1.88
CA TYR A 132 -6.84 -7.99 3.09
C TYR A 132 -5.58 -7.14 2.86
N PHE A 133 -5.54 -5.99 3.54
CA PHE A 133 -4.36 -5.15 3.69
C PHE A 133 -3.71 -5.39 5.05
N TYR A 134 -2.44 -5.79 5.05
CA TYR A 134 -1.72 -6.15 6.27
C TYR A 134 -0.77 -5.07 6.73
N ILE A 135 -0.62 -4.95 8.05
CA ILE A 135 0.27 -3.99 8.70
C ILE A 135 0.93 -4.65 9.90
N TYR A 136 2.26 -4.63 9.92
CA TYR A 136 3.08 -5.22 10.98
C TYR A 136 3.50 -4.17 12.02
N GLY A 137 3.52 -4.57 13.30
CA GLY A 137 4.06 -3.74 14.38
C GLY A 137 3.18 -2.56 14.83
N VAL A 138 1.89 -2.54 14.47
CA VAL A 138 0.98 -1.44 14.83
C VAL A 138 0.79 -1.26 16.34
N SER A 139 0.50 -0.02 16.72
CA SER A 139 0.24 0.42 18.09
C SER A 139 -1.23 0.22 18.49
N GLN A 140 -1.51 0.10 19.80
CA GLN A 140 -2.89 0.06 20.30
C GLN A 140 -3.67 1.32 19.91
N ARG A 141 -3.03 2.49 19.98
CA ARG A 141 -3.63 3.76 19.57
C ARG A 141 -4.16 3.74 18.14
N PHE A 142 -3.46 3.08 17.21
CA PHE A 142 -3.92 2.94 15.84
C PHE A 142 -5.20 2.09 15.76
N ILE A 143 -5.25 0.98 16.49
CA ILE A 143 -6.44 0.11 16.59
C ILE A 143 -7.64 0.88 17.15
N ASP A 144 -7.43 1.66 18.21
CA ASP A 144 -8.50 2.45 18.83
C ASP A 144 -9.07 3.49 17.86
N ARG A 145 -8.22 4.09 17.01
CA ARG A 145 -8.63 5.04 15.97
C ARG A 145 -9.40 4.36 14.84
N LEU A 146 -8.99 3.17 14.41
CA LEU A 146 -9.75 2.38 13.43
C LEU A 146 -11.13 1.99 13.98
N SER A 147 -11.19 1.57 15.25
CA SER A 147 -12.44 1.24 15.94
C SER A 147 -13.39 2.43 15.99
N THR A 148 -12.87 3.65 16.21
CA THR A 148 -13.66 4.90 16.16
C THR A 148 -14.29 5.14 14.78
N LEU A 149 -13.63 4.67 13.71
CA LEU A 149 -14.16 4.70 12.34
C LEU A 149 -15.03 3.48 11.98
N LYS A 150 -15.27 2.57 12.93
CA LYS A 150 -15.96 1.28 12.74
C LYS A 150 -15.27 0.37 11.72
N VAL A 151 -13.97 0.50 11.55
CA VAL A 151 -13.17 -0.37 10.67
C VAL A 151 -12.74 -1.59 11.49
N PRO A 152 -13.23 -2.81 11.18
CA PRO A 152 -12.80 -4.02 11.86
C PRO A 152 -11.35 -4.36 11.50
N VAL A 153 -10.68 -5.04 12.42
CA VAL A 153 -9.31 -5.54 12.23
C VAL A 153 -9.24 -7.02 12.56
N ILE A 154 -8.44 -7.76 11.81
CA ILE A 154 -8.12 -9.16 12.08
C ILE A 154 -6.71 -9.22 12.66
N TYR A 155 -6.58 -9.74 13.87
CA TYR A 155 -5.28 -9.93 14.51
C TYR A 155 -4.54 -11.10 13.85
N GLN A 156 -3.28 -10.86 13.50
CA GLN A 156 -2.39 -11.88 12.95
C GLN A 156 -1.44 -12.36 14.05
N THR A 157 -1.33 -13.67 14.19
CA THR A 157 -0.39 -14.35 15.09
C THR A 157 1.00 -14.41 14.52
#